data_AF-A0A960WXL5-F1
#
_entry.id   AF-A0A960WXL5-F1
#
_cell.length_a   1.000
_cell.length_b   1.000
_cell.length_c   1.000
_cell.angle_alpha   90.00
_cell.angle_beta   90.00
_cell.angle_gamma   90.00
#
_symmetry.space_group_name_H-M   'P 1'
#
loop_
_entity.id
_entity.type
_entity.pdbx_description
1 polymer ?
#
loop_
_entity_poly.entity_id
_entity_poly.type
_entity_poly.pdbx_seq_one_letter_code
_entity_poly.pdbx_strand_id
1 'polypeptide(L)'
;PYEPLRTVARLDTIFINFTLEGLLSRRIDKVEIVSPTIYVGEDLFWYVDYYRKFAAGEIHTDLDIPAIAAAGMGNPIAVMIAAETVANEAQNSGGAWVVDTLQVHAGKLVLAPKGVPLPGFRQPFPFSFTTRLAEGKFDAEFEIPPDNYVLEDVKLEFRGMHGKVLFNLPFKTKDNNLNETFWVDQIRWKQIHMEKAHLSVTYDANGVYGKFGGEAYEGYIDGAFDIYNDTTYSWDGWISMTGVKGTEVTQKMFPSYFLLDGKINGTVVALGNMNELFQADLKFSNSSPGRFSIVALNDMIKEFSPEVGAALTDQITRIGLETLRDFDYDKAEGEGRFYGREGTGHLKFLGPVGARNIDVNVFDHRWKDEPKKTTATITSDAAE
;
A
#
# COMPACT_ATOMS: atom_id res chain seq x y z
N PRO A 1 7.85 -14.13 -18.85
CA PRO A 1 7.98 -13.48 -20.18
C PRO A 1 7.89 -11.96 -20.03
N TYR A 2 9.05 -11.31 -20.02
CA TYR A 2 9.17 -9.84 -19.96
C TYR A 2 8.75 -9.27 -21.32
N GLU A 3 7.76 -8.38 -21.36
CA GLU A 3 7.46 -7.61 -22.58
C GLU A 3 8.50 -6.49 -22.71
N PRO A 4 9.35 -6.48 -23.75
CA PRO A 4 10.47 -5.55 -23.88
C PRO A 4 10.07 -4.12 -24.28
N LEU A 5 8.78 -3.79 -24.34
CA LEU A 5 8.26 -2.49 -24.82
C LEU A 5 7.23 -1.88 -23.85
N ARG A 6 7.46 -2.00 -22.55
CA ARG A 6 6.58 -1.38 -21.55
C ARG A 6 6.78 0.13 -21.53
N THR A 7 5.68 0.85 -21.63
CA THR A 7 5.69 2.32 -21.68
C THR A 7 6.00 2.87 -20.29
N VAL A 8 7.16 3.53 -20.15
CA VAL A 8 7.58 4.20 -18.91
C VAL A 8 6.99 5.60 -18.79
N ALA A 9 6.96 6.32 -19.92
CA ALA A 9 6.38 7.64 -20.02
C ALA A 9 5.69 7.82 -21.37
N ARG A 10 4.54 8.48 -21.35
CA ARG A 10 3.81 8.93 -22.53
C ARG A 10 3.74 10.44 -22.49
N LEU A 11 4.38 11.09 -23.45
CA LEU A 11 4.38 12.56 -23.57
C LEU A 11 3.41 12.94 -24.68
N ASP A 12 2.19 13.35 -24.32
CA ASP A 12 1.11 13.56 -25.29
C ASP A 12 1.35 14.77 -26.19
N THR A 13 1.81 15.90 -25.63
CA THR A 13 2.09 17.11 -26.41
C THR A 13 3.31 17.81 -25.85
N ILE A 14 4.23 18.20 -26.75
CA ILE A 14 5.48 18.89 -26.41
C ILE A 14 5.56 20.14 -27.28
N PHE A 15 5.65 21.31 -26.64
CA PHE A 15 5.98 22.58 -27.30
C PHE A 15 7.43 22.93 -27.00
N ILE A 16 8.18 23.29 -28.04
CA ILE A 16 9.59 23.69 -27.92
C ILE A 16 9.71 25.11 -28.47
N ASN A 17 10.09 26.04 -27.60
CA ASN A 17 10.38 27.42 -27.95
C ASN A 17 11.89 27.64 -27.90
N PHE A 18 12.44 28.15 -28.98
CA PHE A 18 13.86 28.43 -29.11
C PHE A 18 14.11 29.67 -29.98
N THR A 19 15.26 30.27 -29.75
CA THR A 19 15.87 31.30 -30.58
C THR A 19 17.05 30.72 -31.35
N LEU A 20 17.39 31.31 -32.51
CA LEU A 20 18.56 30.87 -33.29
C LEU A 20 19.87 31.04 -32.50
N GLU A 21 20.00 32.13 -31.76
CA GLU A 21 21.12 32.37 -30.84
C GLU A 21 21.19 31.29 -29.75
N GLY A 22 20.04 30.90 -29.19
CA GLY A 22 19.92 29.82 -28.23
C GLY A 22 20.44 28.50 -28.81
N LEU A 23 19.96 28.09 -29.99
CA LEU A 23 20.40 26.86 -30.64
C LEU A 23 21.92 26.84 -30.92
N LEU A 24 22.48 27.95 -31.41
CA LEU A 24 23.93 28.08 -31.61
C LEU A 24 24.73 27.95 -30.30
N SER A 25 24.11 28.34 -29.19
CA SER A 25 24.67 28.25 -27.83
C SER A 25 24.27 26.97 -27.09
N ARG A 26 23.68 25.98 -27.77
CA ARG A 26 23.15 24.73 -27.17
C ARG A 26 22.12 24.97 -26.07
N ARG A 27 21.27 25.97 -26.26
CA ARG A 27 20.25 26.42 -25.32
C ARG A 27 18.87 26.38 -25.94
N ILE A 28 17.92 25.78 -25.25
CA ILE A 28 16.50 25.81 -25.55
C ILE A 28 15.84 26.74 -24.52
N ASP A 29 15.09 27.73 -25.00
CA ASP A 29 14.54 28.78 -24.14
C ASP A 29 13.38 28.22 -23.28
N LYS A 30 12.46 27.44 -23.88
CA LYS A 30 11.38 26.78 -23.13
C LYS A 30 10.94 25.46 -23.77
N VAL A 31 10.73 24.44 -22.94
CA VAL A 31 10.03 23.19 -23.27
C VAL A 31 8.78 23.10 -22.41
N GLU A 32 7.64 22.88 -23.03
CA GLU A 32 6.35 22.70 -22.34
C GLU A 32 5.75 21.35 -22.70
N ILE A 33 5.48 20.52 -21.69
CA ILE A 33 4.87 19.21 -21.86
C ILE A 33 3.45 19.26 -21.28
N VAL A 34 2.47 18.93 -22.10
CA VAL A 34 1.06 18.95 -21.72
C VAL A 34 0.52 17.54 -21.64
N SER A 35 -0.12 17.23 -20.51
CA SER A 35 -0.73 15.93 -20.19
C SER A 35 0.20 14.71 -20.23
N PRO A 36 1.46 14.77 -19.76
CA PRO A 36 2.28 13.57 -19.74
C PRO A 36 1.71 12.52 -18.78
N THR A 37 1.81 11.25 -19.13
CA THR A 37 1.52 10.13 -18.23
C THR A 37 2.82 9.40 -17.90
N ILE A 38 3.16 9.31 -16.62
CA ILE A 38 4.32 8.57 -16.12
C ILE A 38 3.82 7.30 -15.45
N TYR A 39 4.34 6.16 -15.86
CA TYR A 39 4.04 4.86 -15.26
C TYR A 39 5.13 4.52 -14.25
N VAL A 40 4.77 4.49 -12.97
CA VAL A 40 5.67 4.15 -11.87
C VAL A 40 5.67 2.65 -11.68
N GLY A 41 6.78 2.01 -12.04
CA GLY A 41 7.01 0.57 -11.89
C GLY A 41 8.45 0.22 -12.25
N GLU A 42 8.82 -1.06 -12.15
CA GLU A 42 10.17 -1.60 -12.41
C GLU A 42 10.85 -0.98 -13.65
N ASP A 43 10.12 -0.86 -14.76
CA ASP A 43 10.64 -0.34 -16.02
C ASP A 43 11.10 1.13 -15.93
N LEU A 44 10.44 1.95 -15.10
CA LEU A 44 10.89 3.31 -14.82
C LEU A 44 12.24 3.30 -14.10
N PHE A 45 12.42 2.42 -13.12
CA PHE A 45 13.68 2.32 -12.39
C PHE A 45 14.80 1.75 -13.26
N TRP A 46 14.49 0.78 -14.13
CA TRP A 46 15.43 0.28 -15.13
C TRP A 46 15.84 1.37 -16.11
N TYR A 47 14.88 2.14 -16.64
CA TYR A 47 15.16 3.28 -17.51
C TYR A 47 16.10 4.27 -16.82
N VAL A 48 15.85 4.60 -15.56
CA VAL A 48 16.71 5.56 -14.87
C VAL A 48 18.08 4.96 -14.50
N ASP A 49 18.16 3.68 -14.10
CA ASP A 49 19.43 2.98 -13.84
C ASP A 49 20.29 2.88 -15.10
N TYR A 50 19.66 2.64 -16.26
CA TYR A 50 20.32 2.71 -17.56
C TYR A 50 20.92 4.09 -17.80
N TYR A 51 20.13 5.16 -17.62
CA TYR A 51 20.64 6.53 -17.78
C TYR A 51 21.78 6.85 -16.81
N ARG A 52 21.77 6.31 -15.58
CA ARG A 52 22.88 6.45 -14.62
C ARG A 52 24.17 5.86 -15.18
N LYS A 53 24.12 4.61 -15.61
CA LYS A 53 25.28 3.90 -16.16
C LYS A 53 25.75 4.54 -17.48
N PHE A 54 24.82 5.01 -18.30
CA PHE A 54 25.13 5.75 -19.52
C PHE A 54 25.86 7.07 -19.22
N ALA A 55 25.32 7.89 -18.30
CA ALA A 55 25.94 9.16 -17.90
C ALA A 55 27.29 8.97 -17.18
N ALA A 56 27.47 7.87 -16.45
CA ALA A 56 28.74 7.49 -15.84
C ALA A 56 29.76 6.94 -16.86
N GLY A 57 29.37 6.77 -18.13
CA GLY A 57 30.21 6.18 -19.16
C GLY A 57 30.46 4.68 -18.96
N GLU A 58 29.65 4.00 -18.16
CA GLU A 58 29.74 2.56 -17.87
C GLU A 58 29.05 1.69 -18.94
N ILE A 59 28.21 2.30 -19.80
CA ILE A 59 27.56 1.64 -20.94
C ILE A 59 28.33 1.99 -22.21
N HIS A 60 28.83 0.96 -22.91
CA HIS A 60 29.70 1.11 -24.09
C HIS A 60 29.13 0.50 -25.39
N THR A 61 27.84 0.12 -25.44
CA THR A 61 27.29 -0.63 -26.59
C THR A 61 25.85 -0.26 -26.98
N ASP A 62 25.57 -0.30 -28.29
CA ASP A 62 24.35 0.12 -29.01
C ASP A 62 23.08 -0.74 -28.78
N LEU A 63 23.12 -1.78 -27.92
CA LEU A 63 22.08 -2.82 -27.87
C LEU A 63 21.01 -2.67 -26.77
N ASP A 64 21.13 -1.68 -25.87
CA ASP A 64 20.19 -1.49 -24.74
C ASP A 64 19.62 -0.06 -24.67
N ILE A 65 19.59 0.69 -25.78
CA ILE A 65 19.05 2.06 -25.78
C ILE A 65 17.52 2.00 -25.58
N PRO A 66 16.96 2.72 -24.58
CA PRO A 66 15.51 2.87 -24.46
C PRO A 66 14.93 3.41 -25.76
N ALA A 67 14.09 2.62 -26.43
CA ALA A 67 13.50 3.01 -27.69
C ALA A 67 12.52 4.16 -27.45
N ILE A 68 12.79 5.32 -28.05
CA ILE A 68 11.76 6.35 -28.20
C ILE A 68 10.74 5.79 -29.19
N ALA A 69 9.47 5.68 -28.80
CA ALA A 69 8.39 5.31 -29.70
C ALA A 69 7.53 6.55 -29.93
N ALA A 70 7.76 7.27 -31.02
CA ALA A 70 6.89 8.37 -31.42
C ALA A 70 5.61 7.80 -32.02
N ALA A 71 4.50 7.89 -31.29
CA ALA A 71 3.16 7.58 -31.80
C ALA A 71 2.76 8.64 -32.86
N GLY A 72 3.23 8.48 -34.10
CA GLY A 72 2.91 9.39 -35.21
C GLY A 72 3.96 9.49 -36.32
N MET A 73 5.20 9.07 -36.08
CA MET A 73 6.17 8.90 -37.17
C MET A 73 6.18 7.45 -37.58
N GLY A 74 5.54 7.14 -38.71
CA GLY A 74 5.37 5.78 -39.26
C GLY A 74 6.65 5.09 -39.72
N ASN A 75 7.82 5.40 -39.13
CA ASN A 75 9.07 4.75 -39.43
C ASN A 75 9.92 4.52 -38.15
N PRO A 76 9.84 3.34 -37.52
CA PRO A 76 10.64 3.01 -36.34
C PRO A 76 12.16 3.12 -36.56
N ILE A 77 12.64 3.03 -37.81
CA ILE A 77 14.05 3.22 -38.15
C ILE A 77 14.50 4.68 -37.95
N ALA A 78 13.65 5.66 -38.26
CA ALA A 78 13.97 7.07 -38.09
C ALA A 78 14.13 7.44 -36.61
N VAL A 79 13.39 6.78 -35.73
CA VAL A 79 13.45 7.02 -34.29
C VAL A 79 14.67 6.34 -33.65
N MET A 80 15.04 5.13 -34.12
CA MET A 80 16.31 4.50 -33.74
C MET A 80 17.52 5.35 -34.17
N ILE A 81 17.54 5.85 -35.40
CA ILE A 81 18.62 6.73 -35.89
C ILE A 81 18.68 8.02 -35.06
N ALA A 82 17.54 8.59 -34.66
CA ALA A 82 17.51 9.76 -33.78
C ALA A 82 18.06 9.47 -32.38
N ALA A 83 17.73 8.31 -31.80
CA ALA A 83 18.27 7.89 -30.50
C ALA A 83 19.79 7.63 -30.57
N GLU A 84 20.27 6.97 -31.62
CA GLU A 84 21.67 6.67 -31.87
C GLU A 84 22.50 7.94 -32.16
N THR A 85 21.93 8.92 -32.88
CA THR A 85 22.58 10.22 -33.09
C THR A 85 22.65 11.05 -31.80
N VAL A 86 21.61 11.05 -30.97
CA VAL A 86 21.65 11.71 -29.65
C VAL A 86 22.68 11.05 -28.73
N ALA A 87 22.79 9.71 -28.74
CA ALA A 87 23.80 8.98 -27.97
C ALA A 87 25.23 9.31 -28.44
N ASN A 88 25.46 9.39 -29.76
CA ASN A 88 26.76 9.73 -30.35
C ASN A 88 27.14 11.22 -30.20
N GLU A 89 26.18 12.15 -30.22
CA GLU A 89 26.43 13.58 -29.97
C GLU A 89 26.76 13.86 -28.50
N ALA A 90 26.17 13.11 -27.57
CA ALA A 90 26.48 13.20 -26.14
C ALA A 90 27.93 12.77 -25.83
N GLN A 91 28.50 11.83 -26.60
CA GLN A 91 29.88 11.37 -26.43
C GLN A 91 30.92 12.28 -27.10
N ASN A 92 30.56 13.00 -28.18
CA ASN A 92 31.55 13.65 -29.05
C ASN A 92 31.54 15.18 -29.05
N SER A 93 30.75 15.86 -28.21
CA SER A 93 30.53 17.30 -28.40
C SER A 93 30.64 18.15 -27.13
N GLY A 94 31.39 19.25 -27.22
CA GLY A 94 31.71 20.15 -26.11
C GLY A 94 30.49 20.86 -25.54
N GLY A 95 30.02 20.39 -24.39
CA GLY A 95 28.99 21.00 -23.55
C GLY A 95 27.59 20.39 -23.73
N ALA A 96 26.94 20.05 -22.61
CA ALA A 96 25.58 19.52 -22.58
C ALA A 96 24.54 20.61 -22.90
N TRP A 97 23.41 20.22 -23.52
CA TRP A 97 22.29 21.12 -23.78
C TRP A 97 21.69 21.69 -22.48
N VAL A 98 21.27 22.95 -22.53
CA VAL A 98 20.58 23.65 -21.44
C VAL A 98 19.14 23.94 -21.88
N VAL A 99 18.17 23.59 -21.05
CA VAL A 99 16.77 24.04 -21.18
C VAL A 99 16.50 25.03 -20.06
N ASP A 100 16.32 26.30 -20.41
CA ASP A 100 16.14 27.37 -19.41
C ASP A 100 14.82 27.24 -18.65
N THR A 101 13.76 26.79 -19.31
CA THR A 101 12.46 26.55 -18.68
C THR A 101 11.84 25.24 -19.19
N LEU A 102 11.69 24.26 -18.30
CA LEU A 102 10.91 23.04 -18.51
C LEU A 102 9.63 23.13 -17.69
N GLN A 103 8.49 23.20 -18.37
CA GLN A 103 7.16 23.29 -17.77
C GLN A 103 6.36 22.04 -18.08
N VAL A 104 5.68 21.50 -17.06
CA VAL A 104 4.78 20.36 -17.22
C VAL A 104 3.41 20.68 -16.64
N HIS A 105 2.38 20.50 -17.45
CA HIS A 105 1.00 20.77 -17.12
C HIS A 105 0.15 19.51 -17.20
N ALA A 106 -0.78 19.36 -16.25
CA ALA A 106 -1.77 18.27 -16.22
C ALA A 106 -1.16 16.86 -16.32
N GLY A 107 0.01 16.67 -15.72
CA GLY A 107 0.67 15.37 -15.64
C GLY A 107 -0.15 14.36 -14.86
N LYS A 108 0.01 13.08 -15.20
CA LYS A 108 -0.68 11.95 -14.58
C LYS A 108 0.36 10.91 -14.15
N LEU A 109 0.43 10.63 -12.86
CA LEU A 109 1.26 9.56 -12.31
C LEU A 109 0.39 8.31 -12.13
N VAL A 110 0.78 7.20 -12.74
CA VAL A 110 0.06 5.92 -12.65
C VAL A 110 0.95 4.91 -11.95
N LEU A 111 0.51 4.39 -10.80
CA LEU A 111 1.21 3.30 -10.12
C LEU A 111 0.96 2.00 -10.90
N ALA A 112 1.98 1.50 -11.58
CA ALA A 112 1.90 0.37 -12.50
C ALA A 112 3.09 -0.59 -12.33
N PRO A 113 3.19 -1.33 -11.20
CA PRO A 113 4.18 -2.37 -11.05
C PRO A 113 4.01 -3.42 -12.16
N LYS A 114 5.13 -3.85 -12.76
CA LYS A 114 5.15 -4.71 -13.95
C LYS A 114 4.37 -4.14 -15.15
N GLY A 115 4.24 -2.82 -15.24
CA GLY A 115 3.55 -2.13 -16.34
C GLY A 115 2.02 -2.23 -16.31
N VAL A 116 1.44 -2.83 -15.27
CA VAL A 116 -0.02 -2.96 -15.11
C VAL A 116 -0.46 -2.06 -13.96
N PRO A 117 -1.39 -1.11 -14.19
CA PRO A 117 -1.91 -0.27 -13.11
C PRO A 117 -2.40 -1.11 -11.92
N LEU A 118 -2.03 -0.70 -10.70
CA LEU A 118 -2.46 -1.38 -9.49
C LEU A 118 -4.00 -1.42 -9.43
N PRO A 119 -4.60 -2.61 -9.27
CA PRO A 119 -6.02 -2.72 -9.00
C PRO A 119 -6.42 -1.84 -7.81
N GLY A 120 -7.51 -1.08 -7.97
CA GLY A 120 -7.96 -0.09 -6.99
C GLY A 120 -7.45 1.33 -7.26
N PHE A 121 -6.20 1.53 -7.68
CA PHE A 121 -5.64 2.86 -8.00
C PHE A 121 -5.95 3.26 -9.44
N ARG A 122 -7.25 3.36 -9.76
CA ARG A 122 -7.72 3.68 -11.12
C ARG A 122 -7.55 5.15 -11.49
N GLN A 123 -7.49 6.03 -10.50
CA GLN A 123 -7.31 7.47 -10.70
C GLN A 123 -5.81 7.80 -10.63
N PRO A 124 -5.21 8.33 -11.71
CA PRO A 124 -3.83 8.80 -11.68
C PRO A 124 -3.66 9.99 -10.73
N PHE A 125 -2.48 10.12 -10.12
CA PHE A 125 -2.16 11.31 -9.33
C PHE A 125 -1.84 12.48 -10.27
N PRO A 126 -2.54 13.62 -10.15
CA PRO A 126 -2.23 14.78 -10.94
C PRO A 126 -0.91 15.41 -10.45
N PHE A 127 -0.07 15.84 -11.39
CA PHE A 127 1.13 16.61 -11.06
C PHE A 127 1.39 17.73 -12.07
N SER A 128 2.10 18.75 -11.61
CA SER A 128 2.63 19.83 -12.45
C SER A 128 3.90 20.38 -11.82
N PHE A 129 4.84 20.84 -12.65
CA PHE A 129 6.06 21.47 -12.16
C PHE A 129 6.63 22.45 -13.18
N THR A 130 7.52 23.31 -12.71
CA THR A 130 8.38 24.17 -13.54
C THR A 130 9.80 24.06 -13.02
N THR A 131 10.76 23.75 -13.88
CA THR A 131 12.17 23.64 -13.50
C THR A 131 13.11 24.02 -14.65
N ARG A 132 14.42 23.91 -14.42
CA ARG A 132 15.48 24.12 -15.40
C ARG A 132 16.24 22.81 -15.61
N LEU A 133 16.59 22.50 -16.85
CA LEU A 133 17.52 21.41 -17.17
C LEU A 133 18.87 22.02 -17.53
N ALA A 134 19.91 21.73 -16.76
CA ALA A 134 21.25 22.20 -17.05
C ALA A 134 22.27 21.09 -16.84
N GLU A 135 23.17 20.88 -17.80
CA GLU A 135 24.24 19.87 -17.69
C GLU A 135 23.74 18.45 -17.43
N GLY A 136 22.58 18.09 -17.99
CA GLY A 136 21.93 16.79 -17.74
C GLY A 136 21.38 16.63 -16.32
N LYS A 137 21.37 17.71 -15.51
CA LYS A 137 20.77 17.74 -14.18
C LYS A 137 19.35 18.31 -14.22
N PHE A 138 18.45 17.63 -13.52
CA PHE A 138 17.03 17.93 -13.39
C PHE A 138 16.66 17.79 -11.92
N ASP A 139 16.06 18.81 -11.32
CA ASP A 139 15.45 18.71 -9.99
C ASP A 139 14.02 19.22 -10.12
N ALA A 140 13.03 18.40 -9.83
CA ALA A 140 11.62 18.75 -9.85
C ALA A 140 10.95 18.34 -8.54
N GLU A 141 10.13 19.27 -8.04
CA GLU A 141 9.21 19.02 -6.93
C GLU A 141 7.79 19.00 -7.52
N PHE A 142 7.13 17.86 -7.37
CA PHE A 142 5.75 17.68 -7.77
C PHE A 142 4.86 17.89 -6.55
N GLU A 143 3.96 18.85 -6.62
CA GLU A 143 2.91 18.99 -5.63
C GLU A 143 1.68 18.19 -6.09
N ILE A 144 1.21 17.28 -5.23
CA ILE A 144 -0.03 16.54 -5.42
C ILE A 144 -1.12 17.30 -4.65
N PRO A 145 -2.08 17.92 -5.36
CA PRO A 145 -3.16 18.67 -4.71
C PRO A 145 -4.05 17.76 -3.87
N PRO A 146 -4.72 18.30 -2.84
CA PRO A 146 -5.65 17.53 -2.02
C PRO A 146 -6.79 16.93 -2.84
N ASP A 147 -6.98 15.61 -2.75
CA ASP A 147 -8.12 14.91 -3.35
C ASP A 147 -8.53 13.69 -2.50
N ASN A 148 -9.68 13.10 -2.83
CA ASN A 148 -10.21 11.91 -2.19
C ASN A 148 -10.04 10.68 -3.10
N TYR A 149 -9.50 9.60 -2.56
CA TYR A 149 -9.24 8.37 -3.30
C TYR A 149 -9.96 7.20 -2.62
N VAL A 150 -10.83 6.52 -3.38
CA VAL A 150 -11.62 5.38 -2.89
C VAL A 150 -11.18 4.10 -3.59
N LEU A 151 -10.70 3.14 -2.83
CA LEU A 151 -10.41 1.77 -3.26
C LEU A 151 -11.61 0.87 -2.89
N GLU A 152 -12.61 0.84 -3.76
CA GLU A 152 -13.87 0.12 -3.54
C GLU A 152 -13.67 -1.37 -3.23
N ASP A 153 -12.74 -2.02 -3.94
CA ASP A 153 -12.49 -3.46 -3.84
C ASP A 153 -12.05 -3.89 -2.44
N VAL A 154 -11.34 -3.01 -1.71
CA VAL A 154 -10.86 -3.24 -0.33
C VAL A 154 -11.56 -2.39 0.71
N LYS A 155 -12.55 -1.57 0.31
CA LYS A 155 -13.30 -0.64 1.16
C LYS A 155 -12.38 0.33 1.93
N LEU A 156 -11.32 0.80 1.27
CA LEU A 156 -10.36 1.75 1.80
C LEU A 156 -10.58 3.11 1.14
N GLU A 157 -10.51 4.18 1.92
CA GLU A 157 -10.66 5.54 1.43
C GLU A 157 -9.60 6.45 2.07
N PHE A 158 -8.96 7.27 1.24
CA PHE A 158 -8.05 8.33 1.64
C PHE A 158 -8.74 9.66 1.37
N ARG A 159 -8.97 10.47 2.40
CA ARG A 159 -9.60 11.78 2.26
C ARG A 159 -8.59 12.90 2.44
N GLY A 160 -8.68 13.92 1.60
CA GLY A 160 -7.76 15.05 1.61
C GLY A 160 -6.31 14.64 1.41
N MET A 161 -6.06 13.56 0.66
CA MET A 161 -4.71 13.10 0.41
C MET A 161 -3.99 14.10 -0.49
N HIS A 162 -2.86 14.60 0.00
CA HIS A 162 -1.98 15.52 -0.72
C HIS A 162 -0.53 15.11 -0.43
N GLY A 163 0.41 15.56 -1.26
CA GLY A 163 1.77 15.09 -1.14
C GLY A 163 2.78 15.91 -1.91
N LYS A 164 4.04 15.63 -1.64
CA LYS A 164 5.17 16.16 -2.40
C LYS A 164 5.99 14.98 -2.89
N VAL A 165 6.25 14.94 -4.20
CA VAL A 165 7.15 13.97 -4.80
C VAL A 165 8.37 14.72 -5.28
N LEU A 166 9.54 14.33 -4.79
CA LEU A 166 10.82 14.89 -5.21
C LEU A 166 11.42 13.98 -6.26
N PHE A 167 11.84 14.55 -7.40
CA PHE A 167 12.48 13.82 -8.46
C PHE A 167 13.71 14.57 -8.95
N ASN A 168 14.84 13.88 -8.96
CA ASN A 168 16.13 14.43 -9.32
C ASN A 168 16.87 13.53 -10.32
N LEU A 169 17.61 14.13 -11.26
CA LEU A 169 18.57 13.46 -12.14
C LEU A 169 19.84 14.31 -12.22
N PRO A 170 21.06 13.73 -12.29
CA PRO A 170 21.36 12.38 -11.85
C PRO A 170 21.19 12.28 -10.32
N PHE A 171 20.79 11.11 -9.82
CA PHE A 171 20.47 10.93 -8.41
C PHE A 171 21.63 11.25 -7.46
N LYS A 172 21.33 11.93 -6.35
CA LYS A 172 22.27 12.08 -5.24
C LYS A 172 22.39 10.75 -4.50
N THR A 173 23.61 10.30 -4.21
CA THR A 173 23.93 9.00 -3.58
C THR A 173 23.33 8.80 -2.17
N LYS A 174 22.77 9.84 -1.56
CA LYS A 174 22.29 9.85 -0.17
C LYS A 174 20.77 10.02 -0.04
N ASP A 175 20.10 10.45 -1.11
CA ASP A 175 18.65 10.73 -1.15
C ASP A 175 18.04 9.92 -2.30
N ASN A 176 17.61 8.68 -2.02
CA ASN A 176 17.03 7.79 -3.03
C ASN A 176 15.62 8.23 -3.51
N ASN A 177 15.55 8.45 -4.82
CA ASN A 177 14.54 8.21 -5.87
C ASN A 177 13.06 8.57 -5.81
N LEU A 178 12.33 8.47 -4.71
CA LEU A 178 10.90 8.79 -4.70
C LEU A 178 10.41 8.72 -3.25
N ASN A 179 10.83 9.66 -2.41
CA ASN A 179 10.23 9.78 -1.09
C ASN A 179 8.89 10.49 -1.25
N GLU A 180 7.87 9.74 -1.63
CA GLU A 180 6.50 10.21 -1.67
C GLU A 180 5.98 10.20 -0.23
N THR A 181 6.01 11.36 0.41
CA THR A 181 5.27 11.55 1.66
C THR A 181 3.92 12.14 1.29
N PHE A 182 2.88 11.33 1.51
CA PHE A 182 1.50 11.75 1.45
C PHE A 182 1.03 12.09 2.86
N TRP A 183 0.37 13.23 2.98
CA TRP A 183 -0.43 13.58 4.14
C TRP A 183 -1.89 13.34 3.80
N VAL A 184 -2.61 12.73 4.72
CA VAL A 184 -3.99 12.31 4.51
C VAL A 184 -4.80 12.79 5.70
N ASP A 185 -5.84 13.60 5.46
CA ASP A 185 -6.68 14.10 6.54
C ASP A 185 -7.35 12.95 7.29
N GLN A 186 -7.87 11.97 6.54
CA GLN A 186 -8.50 10.78 7.10
C GLN A 186 -8.24 9.53 6.24
N ILE A 187 -7.77 8.44 6.86
CA ILE A 187 -7.76 7.10 6.24
C ILE A 187 -8.91 6.30 6.86
N ARG A 188 -9.82 5.78 6.02
CA ARG A 188 -10.99 5.02 6.44
C ARG A 188 -11.00 3.62 5.84
N TRP A 189 -11.05 2.60 6.68
CA TRP A 189 -11.30 1.23 6.28
C TRP A 189 -12.63 0.75 6.87
N LYS A 190 -13.61 0.47 5.99
CA LYS A 190 -15.00 0.17 6.41
C LYS A 190 -15.54 1.28 7.34
N GLN A 191 -15.80 0.95 8.61
CA GLN A 191 -16.29 1.88 9.63
C GLN A 191 -15.15 2.46 10.49
N ILE A 192 -13.95 1.89 10.43
CA ILE A 192 -12.80 2.33 11.21
C ILE A 192 -12.09 3.46 10.46
N HIS A 193 -11.66 4.49 11.17
CA HIS A 193 -10.86 5.56 10.59
C HIS A 193 -9.74 6.02 11.53
N MET A 194 -8.74 6.64 10.93
CA MET A 194 -7.72 7.45 11.59
C MET A 194 -7.71 8.85 10.96
N GLU A 195 -7.34 9.83 11.75
CA GLU A 195 -7.27 11.26 11.41
C GLU A 195 -5.81 11.72 11.41
N LYS A 196 -5.54 12.83 10.71
CA LYS A 196 -4.20 13.43 10.59
C LYS A 196 -3.15 12.38 10.24
N ALA A 197 -3.48 11.55 9.26
CA ALA A 197 -2.65 10.44 8.88
C ALA A 197 -1.51 10.90 7.98
N HIS A 198 -0.42 10.15 8.02
CA HIS A 198 0.64 10.21 7.03
C HIS A 198 0.79 8.84 6.39
N LEU A 199 1.17 8.82 5.12
CA LEU A 199 1.48 7.64 4.34
C LEU A 199 2.76 7.94 3.56
N SER A 200 3.83 7.23 3.86
CA SER A 200 5.05 7.23 3.06
C SER A 200 5.03 6.00 2.18
N VAL A 201 5.17 6.17 0.87
CA VAL A 201 5.34 5.06 -0.06
C VAL A 201 6.70 5.19 -0.72
N THR A 202 7.44 4.08 -0.75
CA THR A 202 8.69 3.93 -1.47
C THR A 202 8.59 2.68 -2.35
N TYR A 203 9.30 2.65 -3.46
CA TYR A 203 9.26 1.54 -4.40
C TYR A 203 10.65 1.29 -4.98
N ASP A 204 10.96 0.03 -5.24
CA ASP A 204 12.14 -0.40 -5.98
C ASP A 204 11.83 -1.61 -6.89
N ALA A 205 12.86 -2.20 -7.48
CA ALA A 205 12.70 -3.38 -8.33
C ALA A 205 12.08 -4.58 -7.59
N ASN A 206 12.27 -4.69 -6.28
CA ASN A 206 11.83 -5.81 -5.46
C ASN A 206 10.40 -5.64 -4.94
N GLY A 207 9.89 -4.41 -4.76
CA GLY A 207 8.54 -4.22 -4.24
C GLY A 207 8.10 -2.78 -3.98
N VAL A 208 6.88 -2.67 -3.44
CA VAL A 208 6.28 -1.45 -2.88
C VAL A 208 6.36 -1.54 -1.36
N TYR A 209 6.90 -0.50 -0.71
CA TYR A 209 7.03 -0.43 0.74
C TYR A 209 6.30 0.80 1.25
N GLY A 210 5.38 0.60 2.18
CA GLY A 210 4.56 1.64 2.75
C GLY A 210 4.71 1.73 4.26
N LYS A 211 4.69 2.94 4.80
CA LYS A 211 4.54 3.22 6.23
C LYS A 211 3.44 4.22 6.43
N PHE A 212 2.60 4.00 7.42
CA PHE A 212 1.52 4.92 7.75
C PHE A 212 1.37 5.11 9.25
N GLY A 213 0.71 6.19 9.62
CA GLY A 213 0.21 6.35 10.98
C GLY A 213 -0.63 7.60 11.14
N GLY A 214 -1.43 7.63 12.21
CA GLY A 214 -2.36 8.72 12.48
C GLY A 214 -3.04 8.59 13.83
N GLU A 215 -3.75 9.64 14.22
CA GLU A 215 -4.55 9.67 15.44
C GLU A 215 -5.82 8.83 15.24
N ALA A 216 -6.15 7.96 16.20
CA ALA A 216 -7.38 7.15 16.13
C ALA A 216 -7.96 6.93 17.52
N TYR A 217 -9.21 7.37 17.73
CA TYR A 217 -9.99 7.13 18.95
C TYR A 217 -9.23 7.41 20.25
N GLU A 218 -8.72 8.64 20.39
CA GLU A 218 -7.88 9.12 21.51
C GLU A 218 -6.48 8.49 21.61
N GLY A 219 -6.15 7.55 20.73
CA GLY A 219 -4.84 6.91 20.63
C GLY A 219 -4.16 7.17 19.30
N TYR A 220 -3.20 6.33 18.97
CA TYR A 220 -2.42 6.40 17.74
C TYR A 220 -2.35 5.01 17.11
N ILE A 221 -2.49 4.94 15.79
CA ILE A 221 -2.31 3.73 15.00
C ILE A 221 -1.19 4.01 14.01
N ASP A 222 -0.26 3.07 13.89
CA ASP A 222 0.80 3.08 12.89
C ASP A 222 1.01 1.68 12.32
N GLY A 223 1.69 1.62 11.18
CA GLY A 223 1.94 0.36 10.53
C GLY A 223 2.88 0.50 9.36
N ALA A 224 3.27 -0.67 8.85
CA ALA A 224 4.00 -0.78 7.60
C ALA A 224 3.45 -1.96 6.80
N PHE A 225 3.62 -1.89 5.48
CA PHE A 225 3.32 -2.97 4.57
C PHE A 225 4.40 -3.04 3.49
N ASP A 226 4.76 -4.25 3.12
CA ASP A 226 5.71 -4.56 2.07
C ASP A 226 4.99 -5.48 1.08
N ILE A 227 4.96 -5.09 -0.19
CA ILE A 227 4.36 -5.87 -1.29
C ILE A 227 5.47 -6.20 -2.27
N TYR A 228 5.77 -7.48 -2.43
CA TYR A 228 6.87 -7.95 -3.26
C TYR A 228 6.43 -8.14 -4.72
N ASN A 229 7.29 -7.75 -5.65
CA ASN A 229 7.08 -7.92 -7.09
C ASN A 229 7.31 -9.38 -7.56
N ASP A 230 7.00 -10.40 -6.74
CA ASP A 230 7.10 -11.81 -7.13
C ASP A 230 5.91 -12.29 -7.99
N THR A 231 5.88 -13.56 -8.37
CA THR A 231 4.80 -14.12 -9.22
C THR A 231 3.45 -14.21 -8.51
N THR A 232 3.43 -14.13 -7.18
CA THR A 232 2.26 -14.29 -6.33
C THR A 232 1.79 -13.01 -5.67
N TYR A 233 2.55 -11.91 -5.81
CA TYR A 233 2.40 -10.69 -5.04
C TYR A 233 2.34 -11.01 -3.53
N SER A 234 3.37 -11.69 -3.04
CA SER A 234 3.49 -11.87 -1.59
C SER A 234 3.58 -10.52 -0.89
N TRP A 235 3.08 -10.48 0.33
CA TRP A 235 3.09 -9.28 1.15
C TRP A 235 3.30 -9.66 2.61
N ASP A 236 3.89 -8.74 3.35
CA ASP A 236 3.87 -8.76 4.81
C ASP A 236 3.60 -7.35 5.34
N GLY A 237 3.16 -7.27 6.58
CA GLY A 237 2.87 -6.00 7.19
C GLY A 237 2.56 -6.13 8.65
N TRP A 238 2.59 -5.00 9.32
CA TRP A 238 2.20 -4.91 10.71
C TRP A 238 1.41 -3.64 10.97
N ILE A 239 0.52 -3.73 11.95
CA ILE A 239 -0.27 -2.63 12.47
C ILE A 239 -0.08 -2.63 13.97
N SER A 240 0.31 -1.49 14.54
CA SER A 240 0.37 -1.24 15.96
C SER A 240 -0.67 -0.20 16.35
N MET A 241 -1.24 -0.36 17.53
CA MET A 241 -2.18 0.57 18.14
C MET A 241 -1.69 0.89 19.54
N THR A 242 -1.70 2.16 19.91
CA THR A 242 -1.27 2.63 21.24
C THR A 242 -2.32 3.56 21.83
N GLY A 243 -2.84 3.21 23.00
CA GLY A 243 -3.78 4.03 23.75
C GLY A 243 -5.15 4.22 23.08
N VAL A 244 -5.51 3.34 22.14
CA VAL A 244 -6.75 3.43 21.36
C VAL A 244 -7.93 3.01 22.24
N LYS A 245 -9.04 3.73 22.19
CA LYS A 245 -10.24 3.37 22.94
C LYS A 245 -10.87 2.08 22.38
N GLY A 246 -10.84 1.01 23.16
CA GLY A 246 -11.33 -0.32 22.77
C GLY A 246 -12.81 -0.31 22.37
N THR A 247 -13.64 0.52 23.03
CA THR A 247 -15.08 0.58 22.76
C THR A 247 -15.35 1.03 21.33
N GLU A 248 -14.63 2.03 20.85
CA GLU A 248 -14.78 2.57 19.49
C GLU A 248 -14.45 1.51 18.43
N VAL A 249 -13.41 0.72 18.67
CA VAL A 249 -12.99 -0.35 17.75
C VAL A 249 -13.98 -1.52 17.79
N THR A 250 -14.28 -2.03 18.98
CA THR A 250 -15.14 -3.21 19.16
C THR A 250 -16.59 -2.95 18.75
N GLN A 251 -17.13 -1.76 19.02
CA GLN A 251 -18.48 -1.40 18.59
C GLN A 251 -18.61 -1.27 17.07
N LYS A 252 -17.56 -0.83 16.36
CA LYS A 252 -17.56 -0.72 14.90
C LYS A 252 -17.29 -2.06 14.20
N MET A 253 -16.45 -2.91 14.78
CA MET A 253 -16.04 -4.18 14.18
C MET A 253 -16.96 -5.34 14.56
N PHE A 254 -17.42 -5.38 15.81
CA PHE A 254 -18.10 -6.53 16.41
C PHE A 254 -19.31 -6.12 17.29
N PRO A 255 -20.20 -5.20 16.83
CA PRO A 255 -21.23 -4.58 17.68
C PRO A 255 -22.14 -5.59 18.40
N SER A 256 -22.41 -6.73 17.77
CA SER A 256 -23.33 -7.74 18.29
C SER A 256 -22.66 -8.85 19.11
N TYR A 257 -21.33 -8.86 19.20
CA TYR A 257 -20.59 -10.00 19.77
C TYR A 257 -19.85 -9.64 21.05
N PHE A 258 -18.97 -8.65 20.98
CA PHE A 258 -18.02 -8.35 22.05
C PHE A 258 -17.72 -6.86 22.08
N LEU A 259 -17.82 -6.28 23.27
CA LEU A 259 -17.44 -4.91 23.56
C LEU A 259 -16.33 -4.91 24.60
N LEU A 260 -15.34 -4.04 24.41
CA LEU A 260 -14.20 -3.90 25.29
C LEU A 260 -13.99 -2.43 25.63
N ASP A 261 -14.30 -2.03 26.85
CA ASP A 261 -14.01 -0.67 27.33
C ASP A 261 -12.57 -0.54 27.79
N GLY A 262 -12.09 0.70 27.91
CA GLY A 262 -10.71 1.01 28.29
C GLY A 262 -9.81 1.30 27.08
N LYS A 263 -8.58 1.74 27.35
CA LYS A 263 -7.57 2.00 26.33
C LYS A 263 -6.76 0.73 26.11
N ILE A 264 -6.55 0.40 24.83
CA ILE A 264 -5.82 -0.80 24.41
C ILE A 264 -4.57 -0.43 23.61
N ASN A 265 -3.56 -1.24 23.80
CA ASN A 265 -2.39 -1.33 22.95
C ASN A 265 -2.43 -2.68 22.24
N GLY A 266 -1.91 -2.75 21.02
CA GLY A 266 -1.89 -4.00 20.31
C GLY A 266 -1.02 -3.96 19.08
N THR A 267 -0.67 -5.13 18.60
CA THR A 267 0.10 -5.31 17.39
C THR A 267 -0.47 -6.49 16.64
N VAL A 268 -0.65 -6.32 15.34
CA VAL A 268 -0.96 -7.37 14.40
C VAL A 268 0.19 -7.43 13.41
N VAL A 269 0.76 -8.61 13.20
CA VAL A 269 1.73 -8.86 12.14
C VAL A 269 1.13 -9.93 11.24
N ALA A 270 1.08 -9.69 9.94
CA ALA A 270 0.47 -10.59 8.99
C ALA A 270 1.31 -10.70 7.73
N LEU A 271 1.31 -11.89 7.13
CA LEU A 271 1.95 -12.14 5.85
C LEU A 271 1.13 -13.10 5.00
N GLY A 272 1.18 -12.93 3.69
CA GLY A 272 0.35 -13.69 2.76
C GLY A 272 0.66 -13.37 1.31
N ASN A 273 -0.30 -13.65 0.44
CA ASN A 273 -0.30 -13.23 -0.95
C ASN A 273 -1.70 -12.74 -1.35
N MET A 274 -1.94 -12.51 -2.63
CA MET A 274 -3.24 -12.02 -3.13
C MET A 274 -4.42 -12.98 -2.85
N ASN A 275 -4.16 -14.28 -2.66
CA ASN A 275 -5.18 -15.31 -2.54
C ASN A 275 -5.34 -15.85 -1.11
N GLU A 276 -4.30 -15.76 -0.30
CA GLU A 276 -4.23 -16.45 0.98
C GLU A 276 -3.42 -15.67 2.03
N LEU A 277 -3.91 -15.68 3.26
CA LEU A 277 -3.15 -15.27 4.44
C LEU A 277 -2.30 -16.46 4.91
N PHE A 278 -0.99 -16.35 4.98
CA PHE A 278 -0.14 -17.45 5.45
C PHE A 278 -0.11 -17.50 6.97
N GLN A 279 0.13 -16.35 7.60
CA GLN A 279 0.20 -16.24 9.04
C GLN A 279 -0.29 -14.87 9.50
N ALA A 280 -0.98 -14.83 10.64
CA ALA A 280 -1.22 -13.60 11.39
C ALA A 280 -0.98 -13.83 12.89
N ASP A 281 -0.12 -13.02 13.47
CA ASP A 281 0.10 -12.93 14.91
C ASP A 281 -0.58 -11.67 15.45
N LEU A 282 -1.36 -11.82 16.50
CA LEU A 282 -2.01 -10.73 17.21
C LEU A 282 -1.53 -10.72 18.66
N LYS A 283 -1.25 -9.53 19.17
CA LYS A 283 -1.02 -9.30 20.59
C LYS A 283 -1.77 -8.06 21.00
N PHE A 284 -2.39 -8.07 22.17
CA PHE A 284 -2.92 -6.85 22.76
C PHE A 284 -2.76 -6.86 24.28
N SER A 285 -2.74 -5.65 24.84
CA SER A 285 -2.81 -5.40 26.26
C SER A 285 -3.62 -4.13 26.52
N ASN A 286 -4.16 -3.97 27.73
CA ASN A 286 -4.77 -2.70 28.11
C ASN A 286 -3.75 -1.73 28.72
N SER A 287 -3.98 -0.43 28.51
CA SER A 287 -3.29 0.66 29.20
C SER A 287 -4.16 1.35 30.26
N SER A 288 -5.47 1.09 30.27
CA SER A 288 -6.36 1.49 31.36
C SER A 288 -7.29 0.34 31.77
N PRO A 289 -7.77 0.32 33.03
CA PRO A 289 -8.86 -0.56 33.43
C PRO A 289 -10.10 -0.36 32.54
N GLY A 290 -10.97 -1.36 32.52
CA GLY A 290 -12.18 -1.35 31.71
C GLY A 290 -13.13 -2.47 32.08
N ARG A 291 -14.13 -2.67 31.23
CA ARG A 291 -15.11 -3.76 31.32
C ARG A 291 -15.21 -4.41 29.95
N PHE A 292 -15.27 -5.73 29.89
CA PHE A 292 -15.72 -6.40 28.68
C PHE A 292 -17.18 -6.82 28.81
N SER A 293 -17.87 -6.87 27.68
CA SER A 293 -19.24 -7.38 27.57
C SER A 293 -19.40 -8.32 26.38
N ILE A 294 -19.82 -9.55 26.62
CA ILE A 294 -20.16 -10.53 25.55
C ILE A 294 -21.61 -10.31 25.13
N VAL A 295 -21.82 -9.33 24.24
CA VAL A 295 -23.15 -8.91 23.76
C VAL A 295 -23.96 -10.07 23.20
N ALA A 296 -23.30 -11.08 22.62
CA ALA A 296 -23.96 -12.29 22.11
C ALA A 296 -24.78 -13.06 23.18
N LEU A 297 -24.46 -12.90 24.46
CA LEU A 297 -25.20 -13.55 25.56
C LEU A 297 -26.51 -12.82 25.90
N ASN A 298 -26.74 -11.60 25.39
CA ASN A 298 -27.93 -10.83 25.74
C ASN A 298 -29.23 -11.53 25.35
N ASP A 299 -29.26 -12.21 24.21
CA ASP A 299 -30.48 -12.90 23.76
C ASP A 299 -30.75 -14.13 24.61
N MET A 300 -29.72 -14.89 25.01
CA MET A 300 -29.86 -16.00 25.95
C MET A 300 -30.35 -15.52 27.32
N ILE A 301 -29.83 -14.38 27.82
CA ILE A 301 -30.24 -13.82 29.12
C ILE A 301 -31.72 -13.40 29.11
N LYS A 302 -32.23 -12.87 27.99
CA LYS A 302 -33.65 -12.46 27.86
C LYS A 302 -34.63 -13.61 28.01
N GLU A 303 -34.21 -14.86 27.77
CA GLU A 303 -35.05 -16.05 27.95
C GLU A 303 -35.35 -16.35 29.43
N PHE A 304 -34.62 -15.73 30.38
CA PHE A 304 -34.79 -15.95 31.82
C PHE A 304 -35.47 -14.75 32.50
N SER A 305 -36.67 -14.97 33.06
CA SER A 305 -37.51 -13.91 33.65
C SER A 305 -36.83 -13.21 34.85
N PRO A 306 -36.86 -11.85 34.93
CA PRO A 306 -36.41 -11.10 36.11
C PRO A 306 -37.41 -11.13 37.27
N GLU A 307 -38.60 -11.70 37.09
CA GLU A 307 -39.70 -11.49 38.02
C GLU A 307 -39.49 -12.17 39.38
N VAL A 308 -39.95 -11.48 40.42
CA VAL A 308 -40.04 -11.99 41.80
C VAL A 308 -41.06 -13.14 41.80
N GLY A 309 -40.55 -14.37 41.78
CA GLY A 309 -41.36 -15.59 41.67
C GLY A 309 -40.86 -16.60 40.62
N ALA A 310 -39.87 -16.23 39.79
CA ALA A 310 -39.21 -17.15 38.88
C ALA A 310 -38.55 -18.32 39.64
N ALA A 311 -38.41 -19.48 38.97
CA ALA A 311 -37.75 -20.62 39.56
C ALA A 311 -36.32 -20.25 39.98
N LEU A 312 -35.88 -20.73 41.15
CA LEU A 312 -34.53 -20.47 41.66
C LEU A 312 -33.44 -20.87 40.64
N THR A 313 -33.69 -21.93 39.86
CA THR A 313 -32.81 -22.37 38.76
C THR A 313 -32.65 -21.32 37.67
N ASP A 314 -33.73 -20.63 37.30
CA ASP A 314 -33.71 -19.60 36.26
C ASP A 314 -32.96 -18.37 36.76
N GLN A 315 -33.18 -18.00 38.02
CA GLN A 315 -32.46 -16.88 38.66
C GLN A 315 -30.96 -17.17 38.76
N ILE A 316 -30.56 -18.37 39.19
CA ILE A 316 -29.14 -18.77 39.27
C ILE A 316 -28.51 -18.80 37.87
N THR A 317 -29.21 -19.37 36.88
CA THR A 317 -28.72 -19.45 35.50
C THR A 317 -28.51 -18.07 34.91
N ARG A 318 -29.48 -17.18 35.10
CA ARG A 318 -29.38 -15.78 34.69
C ARG A 318 -28.20 -15.06 35.34
N ILE A 319 -28.05 -15.15 36.66
CA ILE A 319 -26.92 -14.52 37.37
C ILE A 319 -25.59 -15.06 36.83
N GLY A 320 -25.50 -16.36 36.55
CA GLY A 320 -24.33 -16.98 35.93
C GLY A 320 -24.02 -16.40 34.55
N LEU A 321 -25.03 -16.28 33.68
CA LEU A 321 -24.89 -15.69 32.35
C LEU A 321 -24.54 -14.19 32.40
N GLU A 322 -25.12 -13.43 33.32
CA GLU A 322 -24.78 -12.01 33.52
C GLU A 322 -23.33 -11.84 34.01
N THR A 323 -22.86 -12.74 34.88
CA THR A 323 -21.48 -12.77 35.40
C THR A 323 -20.44 -13.25 34.37
N LEU A 324 -20.89 -13.99 33.34
CA LEU A 324 -20.07 -14.36 32.18
C LEU A 324 -20.10 -13.26 31.11
N ARG A 325 -21.25 -12.62 30.91
CA ARG A 325 -21.42 -11.53 29.96
C ARG A 325 -20.49 -10.39 30.32
N ASP A 326 -20.53 -9.95 31.57
CA ASP A 326 -19.85 -8.75 32.01
C ASP A 326 -18.73 -9.06 32.99
N PHE A 327 -17.58 -8.41 32.78
CA PHE A 327 -16.46 -8.53 33.68
C PHE A 327 -15.62 -7.25 33.69
N ASP A 328 -15.50 -6.64 34.87
CA ASP A 328 -14.60 -5.51 35.11
C ASP A 328 -13.17 -6.03 35.29
N TYR A 329 -12.21 -5.38 34.64
CA TYR A 329 -10.82 -5.79 34.62
C TYR A 329 -9.86 -4.60 34.84
N ASP A 330 -8.78 -4.86 35.56
CA ASP A 330 -7.65 -3.93 35.75
C ASP A 330 -6.56 -4.19 34.71
N LYS A 331 -6.37 -5.46 34.34
CA LYS A 331 -5.43 -5.90 33.31
C LYS A 331 -6.11 -6.85 32.33
N ALA A 332 -5.84 -6.66 31.05
CA ALA A 332 -6.23 -7.52 29.96
C ALA A 332 -5.00 -7.76 29.09
N GLU A 333 -4.77 -9.02 28.75
CA GLU A 333 -3.74 -9.44 27.82
C GLU A 333 -4.37 -10.44 26.86
N GLY A 334 -3.95 -10.40 25.60
CA GLY A 334 -4.28 -11.46 24.69
C GLY A 334 -3.27 -11.64 23.60
N GLU A 335 -3.20 -12.86 23.13
CA GLU A 335 -2.34 -13.28 22.04
C GLU A 335 -3.11 -14.23 21.15
N GLY A 336 -2.83 -14.17 19.85
CA GLY A 336 -3.46 -15.04 18.88
C GLY A 336 -2.52 -15.32 17.74
N ARG A 337 -2.62 -16.52 17.19
CA ARG A 337 -1.88 -16.94 16.02
C ARG A 337 -2.82 -17.67 15.07
N PHE A 338 -2.82 -17.22 13.83
CA PHE A 338 -3.58 -17.81 12.74
C PHE A 338 -2.63 -18.26 11.64
N TYR A 339 -2.93 -19.41 11.06
CA TYR A 339 -2.32 -19.95 9.85
C TYR A 339 -3.43 -20.20 8.84
N GLY A 340 -3.44 -19.45 7.73
CA GLY A 340 -4.57 -19.53 6.81
C GLY A 340 -5.88 -19.11 7.49
N ARG A 341 -6.77 -20.08 7.64
CA ARG A 341 -8.11 -19.91 8.22
C ARG A 341 -8.27 -20.54 9.60
N GLU A 342 -7.20 -21.16 10.11
CA GLU A 342 -7.19 -21.81 11.41
C GLU A 342 -6.33 -21.03 12.38
N GLY A 343 -6.57 -21.18 13.67
CA GLY A 343 -5.77 -20.47 14.64
C GLY A 343 -6.20 -20.70 16.07
N THR A 344 -5.35 -20.24 16.98
CA THR A 344 -5.56 -20.31 18.42
C THR A 344 -5.35 -18.93 19.02
N GLY A 345 -6.18 -18.57 19.99
CA GLY A 345 -6.08 -17.32 20.73
C GLY A 345 -6.32 -17.53 22.21
N HIS A 346 -5.64 -16.72 23.01
CA HIS A 346 -5.72 -16.72 24.46
C HIS A 346 -6.03 -15.30 24.92
N LEU A 347 -7.05 -15.14 25.75
CA LEU A 347 -7.40 -13.88 26.39
C LEU A 347 -7.35 -14.08 27.91
N LYS A 348 -6.68 -13.17 28.61
CA LYS A 348 -6.55 -13.18 30.07
C LYS A 348 -6.99 -11.83 30.60
N PHE A 349 -8.05 -11.83 31.40
CA PHE A 349 -8.54 -10.66 32.12
C PHE A 349 -8.35 -10.87 33.61
N LEU A 350 -7.73 -9.90 34.28
CA LEU A 350 -7.54 -9.85 35.72
C LEU A 350 -8.29 -8.62 36.24
N GLY A 351 -9.14 -8.79 37.22
CA GLY A 351 -9.94 -7.72 37.80
C GLY A 351 -10.15 -7.87 39.30
N PRO A 352 -10.87 -6.94 39.92
CA PRO A 352 -11.06 -6.89 41.37
C PRO A 352 -11.81 -8.11 41.92
N VAL A 353 -12.65 -8.73 41.08
CA VAL A 353 -13.51 -9.88 41.45
C VAL A 353 -12.96 -11.23 40.97
N GLY A 354 -11.72 -11.27 40.44
CA GLY A 354 -11.05 -12.51 40.05
C GLY A 354 -10.40 -12.44 38.66
N ALA A 355 -10.43 -13.55 37.95
CA ALA A 355 -9.84 -13.66 36.61
C ALA A 355 -10.81 -14.34 35.61
N ARG A 356 -10.60 -14.06 34.33
CA ARG A 356 -11.23 -14.75 33.19
C ARG A 356 -10.15 -15.11 32.18
N ASN A 357 -10.03 -16.40 31.90
CA ASN A 357 -9.17 -16.91 30.84
C ASN A 357 -10.07 -17.50 29.76
N ILE A 358 -9.92 -17.04 28.52
CA ILE A 358 -10.71 -17.46 27.38
C ILE A 358 -9.75 -18.01 26.34
N ASP A 359 -9.90 -19.28 26.01
CA ASP A 359 -9.17 -19.94 24.94
C ASP A 359 -10.09 -20.08 23.73
N VAL A 360 -9.65 -19.56 22.58
CA VAL A 360 -10.38 -19.60 21.32
C VAL A 360 -9.60 -20.48 20.35
N ASN A 361 -10.24 -21.51 19.82
CA ASN A 361 -9.66 -22.36 18.78
C ASN A 361 -10.57 -22.31 17.55
N VAL A 362 -10.02 -21.90 16.42
CA VAL A 362 -10.72 -21.80 15.14
C VAL A 362 -10.19 -22.89 14.22
N PHE A 363 -11.09 -23.73 13.74
CA PHE A 363 -10.79 -24.84 12.82
C PHE A 363 -11.60 -24.69 11.53
N ASP A 364 -10.98 -24.94 10.38
CA ASP A 364 -11.68 -24.93 9.09
C ASP A 364 -12.14 -26.35 8.75
N HIS A 365 -13.40 -26.66 9.05
CA HIS A 365 -13.94 -28.00 8.83
C HIS A 365 -14.20 -28.36 7.35
N ARG A 366 -13.96 -27.45 6.40
CA ARG A 366 -14.22 -27.71 4.96
C ARG A 366 -13.25 -28.71 4.32
N TRP A 367 -12.10 -28.99 4.93
CA TRP A 367 -11.17 -30.01 4.43
C TRP A 367 -11.70 -31.46 4.52
N LYS A 368 -12.80 -31.70 5.25
CA LYS A 368 -13.40 -33.04 5.32
C LYS A 368 -14.34 -33.36 4.15
N ASP A 369 -14.78 -32.35 3.39
CA ASP A 369 -15.82 -32.50 2.36
C ASP A 369 -15.30 -32.34 0.92
N GLU A 370 -14.00 -32.10 0.70
CA GLU A 370 -13.45 -32.23 -0.66
C GLU A 370 -13.18 -33.71 -0.96
N PRO A 371 -13.90 -34.34 -1.91
CA PRO A 371 -13.51 -35.67 -2.38
C PRO A 371 -12.10 -35.53 -2.96
N LYS A 372 -11.17 -36.34 -2.44
CA LYS A 372 -9.84 -36.51 -3.04
C LYS A 372 -10.04 -36.60 -4.55
N LYS A 373 -9.54 -35.62 -5.30
CA LYS A 373 -9.40 -35.76 -6.75
C LYS A 373 -8.51 -36.98 -6.95
N THR A 374 -9.13 -38.09 -7.32
CA THR A 374 -8.42 -39.32 -7.70
C THR A 374 -7.49 -38.90 -8.82
N THR A 375 -6.19 -38.94 -8.55
CA THR A 375 -5.17 -38.83 -9.57
C THR A 375 -5.50 -39.87 -10.62
N ALA A 376 -5.98 -39.45 -11.79
CA ALA A 376 -6.13 -40.33 -12.92
C ALA A 376 -4.73 -40.83 -13.25
N THR A 377 -4.49 -42.10 -12.96
CA THR A 377 -3.35 -42.86 -13.43
C THR A 377 -3.27 -42.65 -14.94
N ILE A 378 -2.20 -42.00 -15.40
CA ILE A 378 -1.83 -42.02 -16.81
C ILE A 378 -1.44 -43.47 -17.09
N THR A 379 -2.38 -44.26 -17.60
CA THR A 379 -2.05 -45.52 -18.25
C THR A 379 -1.39 -45.18 -19.57
N SER A 380 -0.10 -45.50 -19.64
CA SER A 380 0.65 -45.61 -20.88
C SER A 380 0.11 -46.78 -21.69
N ASP A 381 -0.72 -46.48 -22.68
CA ASP A 381 -0.98 -47.43 -23.76
C ASP A 381 0.06 -47.21 -24.86
N ALA A 382 1.00 -48.15 -24.92
CA ALA A 382 1.81 -48.45 -26.09
C ALA A 382 1.40 -49.85 -26.59
N ALA A 383 1.45 -50.03 -27.91
CA ALA A 383 0.97 -51.16 -28.73
C ALA A 383 -0.54 -51.06 -29.09
N GLU A 384 -0.96 -51.00 -30.35
CA GLU A 384 -0.42 -51.58 -31.60
C GLU A 384 -0.33 -50.59 -32.77
#